data_AF-W9H918-F1
#
_entry.id   AF-W9H918-F1
#
_cell.length_a   1.000
_cell.length_b   1.000
_cell.length_c   1.000
_cell.angle_alpha   90.00
_cell.angle_beta   90.00
_cell.angle_gamma   90.00
#
_symmetry.space_group_name_H-M   'P 1'
#
loop_
_entity.id
_entity.type
_entity.pdbx_description
1 polymer ?
#
loop_
_entity_poly.entity_id
_entity_poly.type
_entity_poly.pdbx_seq_one_letter_code
_entity_poly.pdbx_strand_id
1 'polypeptide(L)'
;MLGLAVRTLGKLLVIWGALLPLITLPSTAFGPYGVVPLLHISLRSMHAWIGPVQVGYDDVIVGALLLVGVGLSFLMLPKSPRA
;
A
#
# COMPACT_ATOMS: atom_id res chain seq x y z
N MET A 1 -3.07 -25.37 11.82
CA MET A 1 -1.89 -24.51 11.51
C MET A 1 -2.12 -23.62 10.28
N LEU A 2 -2.60 -24.15 9.16
CA LEU A 2 -2.80 -23.38 7.91
C LEU A 2 -3.66 -22.11 8.07
N GLY A 3 -4.81 -22.19 8.73
CA GLY A 3 -5.69 -21.02 8.91
C GLY A 3 -5.10 -19.89 9.76
N LEU A 4 -4.11 -20.18 10.61
CA LEU A 4 -3.42 -19.17 11.41
C LEU A 4 -2.32 -18.48 10.58
N ALA A 5 -1.59 -19.26 9.77
CA ALA A 5 -0.60 -18.75 8.82
C ALA A 5 -1.24 -17.84 7.76
N VAL A 6 -2.40 -18.21 7.21
CA VAL A 6 -3.14 -17.41 6.22
C VAL A 6 -3.58 -16.06 6.81
N ARG A 7 -4.01 -16.03 8.08
CA ARG A 7 -4.37 -14.78 8.76
C ARG A 7 -3.15 -13.91 9.04
N THR A 8 -2.02 -14.50 9.41
CA THR A 8 -0.76 -13.76 9.59
C THR A 8 -0.30 -13.13 8.28
N LEU A 9 -0.39 -13.88 7.17
CA LEU A 9 -0.09 -13.39 5.83
C LEU A 9 -1.03 -12.24 5.43
N GLY A 10 -2.35 -12.38 5.66
CA GLY A 10 -3.32 -11.31 5.43
C GLY A 10 -3.01 -10.03 6.19
N LYS A 11 -2.65 -10.13 7.48
CA LYS A 11 -2.20 -8.97 8.28
C LYS A 11 -0.95 -8.32 7.69
N LEU A 12 0.02 -9.12 7.28
CA LEU A 12 1.26 -8.62 6.71
C LEU A 12 0.98 -7.82 5.43
N LEU A 13 0.12 -8.35 4.55
CA LEU A 13 -0.27 -7.68 3.31
C LEU A 13 -0.99 -6.35 3.58
N VAL A 14 -1.90 -6.30 4.55
CA VAL A 14 -2.56 -5.03 4.94
C VAL A 14 -1.55 -4.03 5.49
N ILE A 15 -0.63 -4.48 6.35
CA ILE A 15 0.41 -3.60 6.93
C ILE A 15 1.31 -3.05 5.82
N TRP A 16 1.80 -3.91 4.94
CA TRP A 16 2.64 -3.50 3.82
C TRP A 16 1.89 -2.60 2.84
N GLY A 17 0.61 -2.85 2.60
CA GLY A 17 -0.22 -2.05 1.72
C GLY A 17 -0.46 -0.65 2.27
N ALA A 18 -0.66 -0.51 3.59
CA ALA A 18 -0.77 0.80 4.23
C ALA A 18 0.57 1.53 4.36
N LEU A 19 1.67 0.77 4.53
CA LEU A 19 2.99 1.32 4.76
C LEU A 19 3.65 1.83 3.46
N LEU A 20 3.43 1.15 2.33
CA LEU A 20 4.00 1.52 1.03
C LEU A 20 3.75 2.99 0.64
N PRO A 21 2.50 3.50 0.63
CA PRO A 21 2.21 4.90 0.34
C PRO A 21 2.90 5.87 1.30
N LEU A 22 2.95 5.51 2.58
CA LEU A 22 3.52 6.34 3.64
C LEU A 22 5.04 6.50 3.49
N ILE A 23 5.74 5.46 3.03
CA ILE A 23 7.18 5.53 2.76
C ILE A 23 7.45 6.33 1.47
N THR A 24 6.54 6.31 0.50
CA THR A 24 6.69 7.07 -0.75
C THR A 24 6.29 8.54 -0.64
N LEU A 25 5.48 8.91 0.36
CA LEU A 25 5.08 10.28 0.69
C LEU A 25 6.26 11.26 0.81
N PRO A 26 7.33 10.98 1.59
CA PRO A 26 8.49 11.89 1.67
C PRO A 26 9.20 12.09 0.32
N SER A 27 9.18 11.10 -0.60
CA SER A 27 9.76 11.26 -1.94
C SER A 27 8.99 12.28 -2.80
N THR A 28 7.69 12.47 -2.54
CA THR A 28 6.86 13.50 -3.20
C THR A 28 7.03 14.89 -2.58
N ALA A 29 7.61 14.99 -1.39
CA ALA A 29 7.84 16.26 -0.67
C ALA A 29 9.16 16.96 -1.08
N PHE A 30 10.08 16.26 -1.76
CA PHE A 30 11.31 16.83 -2.33
C PHE A 30 11.09 17.45 -3.72
N GLY A 31 10.00 18.19 -3.89
CA GLY A 31 9.73 19.04 -5.04
C GLY A 31 9.57 20.50 -4.61
N PRO A 32 9.68 21.49 -5.51
CA PRO A 32 9.68 22.93 -5.19
C PRO A 32 8.41 23.42 -4.46
N TYR A 33 7.37 22.59 -4.36
CA TYR A 33 6.14 22.86 -3.64
C TYR A 33 6.11 22.03 -2.36
N GLY A 34 6.93 22.46 -1.40
CA GLY A 34 6.86 21.98 -0.03
C GLY A 34 5.47 22.24 0.56
N VAL A 35 4.88 21.18 1.10
CA VAL A 35 3.71 21.19 1.98
C VAL A 35 2.35 21.49 1.30
N VAL A 36 1.79 20.43 0.72
CA VAL A 36 0.35 20.05 0.71
C VAL A 36 -0.69 21.17 0.45
N PRO A 37 -1.30 21.18 -0.75
CA PRO A 37 -2.72 21.46 -0.90
C PRO A 37 -3.44 20.15 -1.24
N LEU A 38 -3.69 19.36 -0.21
CA LEU A 38 -4.80 18.43 -0.05
C LEU A 38 -5.40 17.83 -1.35
N LEU A 39 -4.99 16.62 -1.77
CA LEU A 39 -5.80 15.70 -2.60
C LEU A 39 -6.38 16.20 -3.94
N HIS A 40 -6.09 17.41 -4.41
CA HIS A 40 -6.83 18.03 -5.50
C HIS A 40 -5.94 18.11 -6.76
N ILE A 41 -6.23 17.26 -7.74
CA ILE A 41 -6.08 17.52 -9.17
C ILE A 41 -4.69 17.22 -9.81
N SER A 42 -3.57 17.10 -9.08
CA SER A 42 -2.24 17.02 -9.73
C SER A 42 -1.31 15.87 -9.27
N LEU A 43 -1.84 14.69 -8.95
CA LEU A 43 -1.02 13.48 -8.72
C LEU A 43 -0.45 12.87 -10.02
N ARG A 44 -1.00 13.26 -11.17
CA ARG A 44 -0.69 12.74 -12.52
C ARG A 44 0.78 12.93 -12.97
N SER A 45 1.62 13.57 -12.17
CA SER A 45 3.03 13.84 -12.53
C SER A 45 4.00 13.76 -11.34
N MET A 46 3.57 13.20 -10.21
CA MET A 46 4.50 12.94 -9.09
C MET A 46 5.12 11.55 -9.26
N HIS A 47 6.42 11.54 -9.55
CA HIS A 47 7.21 10.33 -9.62
C HIS A 47 7.74 9.99 -8.22
N ALA A 48 7.40 8.81 -7.72
CA ALA A 48 7.99 8.25 -6.52
C ALA A 48 9.27 7.49 -6.90
N TRP A 49 10.33 7.70 -6.12
CA TRP A 49 11.59 6.96 -6.28
C TRP A 49 11.60 5.75 -5.34
N ILE A 50 11.63 4.54 -5.89
CA ILE A 50 11.80 3.29 -5.15
C ILE A 50 13.15 2.69 -5.54
N GLY A 51 14.20 3.00 -4.79
CA GLY A 51 15.57 2.60 -5.16
C GLY A 51 16.00 3.27 -6.48
N PRO A 52 16.50 2.54 -7.50
CA PRO A 52 16.87 3.10 -8.79
C PRO A 52 15.68 3.23 -9.78
N VAL A 53 14.47 2.81 -9.39
CA VAL A 53 13.31 2.73 -10.28
C VAL A 53 12.35 3.88 -10.00
N GLN A 54 12.04 4.64 -11.04
CA GLN A 54 11.06 5.70 -11.02
C GLN A 54 9.67 5.10 -11.26
N VAL A 55 8.78 5.19 -10.27
CA VAL A 55 7.43 4.63 -10.33
C VAL A 55 6.42 5.78 -10.20
N GLY A 56 5.34 5.75 -10.99
CA GLY A 56 4.28 6.74 -10.83
C GLY A 56 3.67 6.63 -9.44
N TYR A 57 3.42 7.75 -8.76
CA TYR A 57 2.77 7.68 -7.45
C TYR A 57 1.37 7.04 -7.54
N ASP A 58 0.66 7.23 -8.67
CA ASP A 58 -0.60 6.55 -8.96
C ASP A 58 -0.45 5.01 -8.93
N ASP A 59 0.64 4.47 -9.49
CA ASP A 59 0.93 3.02 -9.47
C ASP A 59 1.20 2.51 -8.07
N VAL A 60 1.88 3.32 -7.23
CA VAL A 60 2.13 3.00 -5.82
C VAL A 60 0.81 2.92 -5.06
N ILE A 61 -0.09 3.88 -5.25
CA ILE A 61 -1.41 3.88 -4.60
C ILE A 61 -2.25 2.69 -5.06
N VAL A 62 -2.28 2.41 -6.37
CA VAL A 62 -3.02 1.25 -6.92
C VAL A 62 -2.45 -0.05 -6.35
N GLY A 63 -1.13 -0.22 -6.35
CA GLY A 63 -0.48 -1.40 -5.80
C GLY A 63 -0.74 -1.58 -4.30
N ALA A 64 -0.67 -0.49 -3.53
CA ALA A 64 -0.99 -0.47 -2.11
C ALA A 64 -2.44 -0.88 -1.84
N LEU A 65 -3.40 -0.33 -2.59
CA LEU A 65 -4.82 -0.63 -2.42
C LEU A 65 -5.14 -2.08 -2.77
N LEU A 66 -4.51 -2.62 -3.81
CA LEU A 66 -4.59 -4.03 -4.16
C LEU A 66 -4.05 -4.90 -3.02
N LEU A 67 -2.90 -4.55 -2.45
CA LEU A 67 -2.30 -5.31 -1.35
C LEU A 67 -3.18 -5.33 -0.10
N VAL A 68 -3.80 -4.19 0.23
CA VAL A 68 -4.79 -4.09 1.32
C VAL A 68 -6.02 -4.96 1.02
N GLY A 69 -6.59 -4.87 -0.19
CA GLY A 69 -7.76 -5.66 -0.58
C GLY A 69 -7.51 -7.18 -0.52
N VAL A 70 -6.35 -7.62 -1.02
CA VAL A 70 -5.92 -9.01 -0.94
C VAL A 70 -5.71 -9.43 0.52
N GLY A 71 -5.05 -8.60 1.33
CA GLY A 71 -4.84 -8.88 2.75
C GLY A 71 -6.15 -8.99 3.55
N LEU A 72 -7.12 -8.11 3.28
CA LEU A 72 -8.47 -8.17 3.86
C LEU A 72 -9.22 -9.44 3.44
N SER A 73 -9.07 -9.87 2.19
CA SER A 73 -9.67 -11.11 1.69
C SER A 73 -9.16 -12.33 2.48
N PHE A 74 -7.86 -12.38 2.77
CA PHE A 74 -7.28 -13.44 3.60
C PHE A 74 -7.73 -13.37 5.07
N LEU A 75 -8.02 -12.18 5.60
CA LEU A 75 -8.56 -11.99 6.96
C LEU A 75 -10.03 -12.41 7.08
N MET A 76 -10.81 -12.20 6.02
CA MET A 76 -12.23 -12.55 5.91
C MET A 76 -12.46 -14.07 5.73
N LEU A 77 -11.43 -14.83 5.36
CA LEU A 77 -11.56 -16.28 5.24
C LEU A 77 -12.06 -16.90 6.57
N PRO A 78 -13.08 -17.78 6.51
CA PRO A 78 -13.57 -18.49 7.67
C PRO A 78 -12.40 -19.21 8.35
N LYS A 79 -12.32 -19.13 9.70
CA LYS A 79 -11.44 -20.03 10.43
C LYS A 79 -11.88 -21.44 10.06
N SER A 80 -10.98 -22.21 9.44
CA SER A 80 -11.22 -23.61 9.12
C SER A 80 -11.85 -24.29 10.33
N PRO A 81 -13.11 -24.73 10.24
CA PRO A 81 -13.73 -25.52 11.29
C PRO A 81 -13.08 -26.90 11.18
N ARG A 82 -11.94 -27.07 11.84
CA ARG A 82 -11.58 -28.41 12.29
C ARG A 82 -12.43 -28.70 13.52
N ALA A 83 -13.55 -29.36 13.25
CA ALA A 83 -14.10 -30.38 14.13
C ALA A 83 -13.05 -31.48 14.36
#